data_AF-A0A496RRF0-F1
#
_entry.id   AF-A0A496RRF0-F1
#
_cell.length_a   1.000
_cell.length_b   1.000
_cell.length_c   1.000
_cell.angle_alpha   90.00
_cell.angle_beta   90.00
_cell.angle_gamma   90.00
#
_symmetry.space_group_name_H-M   'P 1'
#
loop_
_entity.id
_entity.type
_entity.pdbx_description
1 polymer ?
#
loop_
_entity_poly.entity_id
_entity_poly.type
_entity_poly.pdbx_seq_one_letter_code
_entity_poly.pdbx_strand_id
1 'polypeptide(L)'
;MLKLIMVIGMKKKQIKKCKVFLYNKNAFSLVEIMVVSATFVIVALGVFNALAGGRRAYEVSAVQIDLHFQTRKAMRALTQELSQAGVSSVNINASNDQIIFKVPVSFSAGTIAWSANIQYFLGGINGEELMRIDTATGQTQVLAQHINTLFFSQPSVDIIEIGLLAAKQSRQGDNLQMQLVSQVALRNR
;
A
#
# COMPACT_ATOMS: atom_id res chain seq x y z
N MET A 1 -87.08 -19.54 32.34
CA MET A 1 -86.56 -20.78 31.74
C MET A 1 -85.10 -20.89 32.17
N LEU A 2 -84.73 -21.57 33.26
CA LEU A 2 -84.98 -22.96 33.66
C LEU A 2 -84.25 -23.94 32.73
N LYS A 3 -83.39 -24.76 33.37
CA LYS A 3 -82.48 -25.81 32.87
C LYS A 3 -81.02 -25.32 32.68
N LEU A 4 -80.00 -25.94 33.25
CA LEU A 4 -79.95 -27.25 33.89
C LEU A 4 -78.75 -27.32 34.84
N ILE A 5 -79.06 -27.63 36.09
CA ILE A 5 -78.22 -28.33 37.07
C ILE A 5 -77.78 -29.66 36.47
N MET A 6 -76.50 -30.00 36.65
CA MET A 6 -75.86 -31.32 36.54
C MET A 6 -74.48 -31.07 35.92
N VAL A 7 -73.34 -31.49 36.46
CA VAL A 7 -73.13 -32.69 37.24
C VAL A 7 -71.67 -32.66 37.69
N ILE A 8 -71.46 -32.91 38.99
CA ILE A 8 -70.38 -33.76 39.51
C ILE A 8 -68.96 -33.23 39.20
N GLY A 9 -68.30 -32.60 40.16
CA GLY A 9 -67.88 -33.32 41.36
C GLY A 9 -66.71 -34.24 41.05
N MET A 10 -65.54 -33.70 40.68
CA MET A 10 -64.27 -34.42 40.75
C MET A 10 -63.14 -33.43 40.41
N LYS A 11 -62.45 -32.92 41.44
CA LYS A 11 -61.00 -32.63 41.44
C LYS A 11 -60.56 -32.02 42.78
N LYS A 12 -60.89 -32.69 43.89
CA LYS A 12 -59.97 -32.72 45.04
C LYS A 12 -58.86 -33.71 44.69
N LYS A 13 -57.62 -33.38 45.04
CA LYS A 13 -56.34 -34.07 44.73
C LYS A 13 -55.77 -33.76 43.34
N GLN A 14 -54.90 -32.75 43.28
CA GLN A 14 -53.45 -32.96 43.17
C GLN A 14 -52.79 -31.56 43.26
N ILE A 15 -52.68 -31.01 44.48
CA ILE A 15 -51.65 -30.00 44.78
C ILE A 15 -50.33 -30.77 44.84
N LYS A 16 -49.87 -31.26 43.68
CA LYS A 16 -48.56 -31.89 43.54
C LYS A 16 -47.58 -30.75 43.32
N LYS A 17 -46.97 -30.33 44.43
CA LYS A 17 -45.60 -29.81 44.54
C LYS A 17 -45.00 -29.42 43.19
N CYS A 18 -45.34 -28.22 42.71
CA CYS A 18 -44.34 -27.46 41.97
C CYS A 18 -43.30 -27.07 43.02
N LYS A 19 -42.37 -27.99 43.31
CA LYS A 19 -41.11 -27.62 43.96
C LYS A 19 -40.49 -26.62 43.00
N VAL A 20 -40.71 -25.33 43.28
CA VAL A 20 -39.85 -24.27 42.77
C VAL A 20 -38.46 -24.75 43.10
N PHE A 21 -37.74 -25.16 42.07
CA PHE A 21 -36.32 -25.45 42.14
C PHE A 21 -35.69 -24.08 42.39
N LEU A 22 -35.73 -23.64 43.64
CA LEU A 22 -34.94 -22.53 44.13
C LEU A 22 -33.51 -23.04 44.05
N TYR A 23 -32.96 -22.90 42.84
CA TYR A 23 -31.55 -22.97 42.56
C TYR A 23 -30.88 -22.15 43.65
N ASN A 24 -30.01 -22.79 44.42
CA ASN A 24 -29.24 -22.14 45.47
C ASN A 24 -28.37 -21.08 44.79
N LYS A 25 -28.91 -19.85 44.67
CA LYS A 25 -28.20 -18.72 44.07
C LYS A 25 -27.21 -18.27 45.12
N ASN A 26 -26.02 -18.87 45.10
CA ASN A 26 -24.86 -18.25 45.71
C ASN A 26 -24.71 -16.88 45.05
N ALA A 27 -25.21 -15.84 45.72
CA ALA A 27 -25.02 -14.47 45.28
C ALA A 27 -23.53 -14.18 45.35
N PHE A 28 -22.96 -13.71 44.24
CA PHE A 28 -21.55 -13.32 44.17
C PHE A 28 -21.25 -12.31 45.28
N SER A 29 -20.14 -12.54 45.99
CA SER A 29 -19.65 -11.57 46.98
C SER A 29 -19.26 -10.28 46.28
N LEU A 30 -19.52 -9.12 46.91
CA LEU A 30 -19.13 -7.81 46.38
C LEU A 30 -17.62 -7.76 46.07
N VAL A 31 -16.82 -8.42 46.93
CA VAL A 31 -15.36 -8.54 46.74
C VAL A 31 -15.01 -9.32 45.48
N GLU A 32 -15.75 -10.38 45.18
CA GLU A 32 -15.51 -11.21 43.99
C GLU A 32 -15.76 -10.41 42.70
N ILE A 33 -16.80 -9.59 42.67
CA ILE A 33 -17.10 -8.68 41.55
C ILE A 33 -15.99 -7.62 41.39
N MET A 34 -15.44 -7.10 42.50
CA MET A 34 -14.33 -6.14 42.43
C MET A 34 -13.07 -6.77 41.84
N VAL A 35 -12.73 -8.01 42.23
CA VAL A 35 -11.57 -8.73 41.70
C VAL A 35 -11.75 -9.05 40.21
N VAL A 36 -12.94 -9.47 39.80
CA VAL A 36 -13.25 -9.76 38.38
C VAL A 36 -13.20 -8.49 37.53
N SER A 37 -13.72 -7.36 38.02
CA SER A 37 -13.65 -6.11 37.27
C SER A 37 -12.22 -5.56 37.16
N ALA A 38 -11.42 -5.63 38.23
CA ALA A 38 -10.01 -5.23 38.21
C ALA A 38 -9.19 -6.05 37.21
N THR A 39 -9.36 -7.38 37.23
CA THR A 39 -8.68 -8.27 36.27
C THR A 39 -9.13 -8.03 34.83
N PHE A 40 -10.42 -7.75 34.60
CA PHE A 40 -10.95 -7.41 33.28
C PHE A 40 -10.31 -6.13 32.72
N VAL A 41 -10.14 -5.07 33.53
CA VAL A 41 -9.52 -3.82 33.09
C VAL A 41 -8.06 -4.04 32.66
N ILE A 42 -7.30 -4.84 33.41
CA ILE A 42 -5.89 -5.14 33.07
C ILE A 42 -5.82 -5.88 31.72
N VAL A 43 -6.67 -6.89 31.52
CA VAL A 43 -6.73 -7.63 30.24
C VAL A 43 -7.15 -6.72 29.10
N ALA A 44 -8.17 -5.88 29.30
CA ALA A 44 -8.63 -4.93 28.29
C ALA A 44 -7.50 -3.96 27.86
N LEU A 45 -6.76 -3.39 28.81
CA LEU A 45 -5.61 -2.52 28.52
C LEU A 45 -4.53 -3.25 27.71
N GLY A 46 -4.24 -4.52 28.03
CA GLY A 46 -3.32 -5.34 27.27
C GLY A 46 -3.74 -5.49 25.80
N VAL A 47 -5.02 -5.80 25.56
CA VAL A 47 -5.57 -5.94 24.20
C VAL A 47 -5.54 -4.62 23.43
N PHE A 48 -5.89 -3.50 24.08
CA PHE A 48 -5.84 -2.18 23.45
C PHE A 48 -4.43 -1.81 22.98
N ASN A 49 -3.42 -2.03 23.83
CA ASN A 49 -2.03 -1.76 23.47
C ASN A 49 -1.55 -2.66 22.31
N ALA A 50 -1.90 -3.94 22.35
CA ALA A 50 -1.57 -4.87 21.27
C ALA A 50 -2.21 -4.45 19.94
N LEU A 51 -3.49 -4.06 19.95
CA LEU A 51 -4.21 -3.61 18.75
C LEU A 51 -3.66 -2.28 18.21
N ALA A 52 -3.33 -1.34 19.09
CA ALA A 52 -2.72 -0.07 18.71
C ALA A 52 -1.36 -0.29 18.01
N GLY A 53 -0.52 -1.17 18.57
CA GLY A 53 0.75 -1.57 17.95
C GLY A 53 0.55 -2.24 16.60
N GLY A 54 -0.42 -3.16 16.50
CA GLY A 54 -0.76 -3.84 15.24
C GLY A 54 -1.20 -2.90 14.13
N ARG A 55 -2.01 -1.88 14.44
CA ARG A 55 -2.44 -0.88 13.45
C ARG A 55 -1.26 -0.08 12.89
N ARG A 56 -0.34 0.38 13.75
CA ARG A 56 0.86 1.09 13.31
C ARG A 56 1.73 0.23 12.42
N ALA A 57 1.98 -1.01 12.81
CA ALA A 57 2.78 -1.95 12.02
C ALA A 57 2.17 -2.21 10.64
N TYR A 58 0.84 -2.35 10.59
CA TYR A 58 0.12 -2.51 9.32
C TYR A 58 0.24 -1.28 8.41
N GLU A 59 0.06 -0.06 8.96
CA GLU A 59 0.17 1.18 8.19
C GLU A 59 1.58 1.39 7.61
N VAL A 60 2.62 1.17 8.41
CA VAL A 60 4.02 1.26 7.96
C VAL A 60 4.29 0.25 6.83
N SER A 61 3.83 -0.99 7.01
CA SER A 61 4.02 -2.05 6.01
C SER A 61 3.30 -1.73 4.69
N ALA A 62 2.07 -1.20 4.77
CA ALA A 62 1.31 -0.81 3.59
C ALA A 62 2.01 0.30 2.79
N VAL A 63 2.53 1.33 3.48
CA VAL A 63 3.30 2.41 2.83
C VAL A 63 4.59 1.89 2.22
N GLN A 64 5.30 1.00 2.91
CA GLN A 64 6.54 0.41 2.39
C GLN A 64 6.28 -0.42 1.12
N ILE A 65 5.21 -1.21 1.08
CA ILE A 65 4.83 -1.98 -0.11
C ILE A 65 4.50 -1.06 -1.28
N ASP A 66 3.77 0.04 -1.04
CA ASP A 66 3.46 1.04 -2.07
C ASP A 66 4.73 1.66 -2.63
N LEU A 67 5.67 2.08 -1.77
CA LEU A 67 6.99 2.60 -2.20
C LEU A 67 7.76 1.58 -3.04
N HIS A 68 7.77 0.30 -2.64
CA HIS A 68 8.39 -0.77 -3.44
C HIS A 68 7.75 -0.92 -4.81
N PHE A 69 6.43 -0.86 -4.88
CA PHE A 69 5.69 -0.99 -6.13
C PHE A 69 5.98 0.18 -7.07
N GLN A 70 5.87 1.42 -6.60
CA GLN A 70 6.13 2.62 -7.41
C GLN A 70 7.58 2.66 -7.92
N THR A 71 8.54 2.37 -7.03
CA THR A 71 9.96 2.32 -7.36
C THR A 71 10.26 1.28 -8.44
N ARG A 72 9.72 0.06 -8.31
CA ARG A 72 9.92 -1.00 -9.31
C ARG A 72 9.23 -0.69 -10.63
N LYS A 73 8.05 -0.08 -10.59
CA LYS A 73 7.33 0.36 -11.79
C LYS A 73 8.12 1.42 -12.55
N ALA A 74 8.64 2.43 -11.83
CA ALA A 74 9.53 3.46 -12.38
C ALA A 74 10.77 2.83 -13.04
N MET A 75 11.46 1.95 -12.31
CA MET A 75 12.67 1.31 -12.82
C MET A 75 12.40 0.43 -14.03
N ARG A 76 11.32 -0.35 -14.01
CA ARG A 76 10.98 -1.20 -15.15
C ARG A 76 10.70 -0.37 -16.40
N ALA A 77 9.97 0.72 -16.29
CA ALA A 77 9.69 1.60 -17.43
C ALA A 77 10.98 2.23 -17.98
N LEU A 78 11.80 2.80 -17.10
CA LEU A 78 13.08 3.43 -17.47
C LEU A 78 14.04 2.43 -18.12
N THR A 79 14.27 1.29 -17.48
CA THR A 79 15.17 0.25 -18.01
C THR A 79 14.69 -0.32 -19.34
N GLN A 80 13.39 -0.54 -19.50
CA GLN A 80 12.82 -1.07 -20.74
C GLN A 80 13.02 -0.10 -21.91
N GLU A 81 12.78 1.19 -21.72
CA GLU A 81 12.95 2.18 -22.80
C GLU A 81 14.42 2.50 -23.05
N LEU A 82 15.23 2.67 -22.00
CA LEU A 82 16.67 2.93 -22.14
C LEU A 82 17.43 1.77 -22.78
N SER A 83 17.04 0.52 -22.51
CA SER A 83 17.68 -0.64 -23.17
C SER A 83 17.52 -0.63 -24.69
N GLN A 84 16.50 0.07 -25.21
CA GLN A 84 16.23 0.22 -26.63
C GLN A 84 16.79 1.54 -27.19
N ALA A 85 17.30 2.43 -26.33
CA ALA A 85 17.80 3.72 -26.77
C ALA A 85 19.07 3.59 -27.63
N GLY A 86 19.23 4.54 -28.55
CA GLY A 86 20.43 4.66 -29.38
C GLY A 86 21.56 5.33 -28.62
N VAL A 87 22.77 4.75 -28.66
CA VAL A 87 23.96 5.25 -27.96
C VAL A 87 24.25 6.72 -28.26
N SER A 88 24.10 7.14 -29.51
CA SER A 88 24.34 8.51 -29.97
C SER A 88 23.22 9.52 -29.68
N SER A 89 22.08 9.04 -29.15
CA SER A 89 20.88 9.86 -28.95
C SER A 89 20.62 10.24 -27.49
N VAL A 90 21.42 9.69 -26.56
CA VAL A 90 21.25 9.91 -25.12
C VAL A 90 21.90 11.22 -24.71
N ASN A 91 21.15 12.05 -24.01
CA ASN A 91 21.61 13.29 -23.41
C ASN A 91 21.08 13.40 -21.98
N ILE A 92 22.00 13.47 -21.02
CA ILE A 92 21.72 13.70 -19.60
C ILE A 92 21.99 15.18 -19.32
N ASN A 93 21.08 15.85 -18.61
CA ASN A 93 21.27 17.25 -18.28
C ASN A 93 22.38 17.46 -17.23
N ALA A 94 22.84 18.71 -17.07
CA ALA A 94 23.94 19.02 -16.15
C ALA A 94 23.63 18.70 -14.68
N SER A 95 22.35 18.72 -14.28
CA SER A 95 21.91 18.39 -12.92
C SER A 95 21.73 16.88 -12.69
N ASN A 96 21.89 16.06 -13.74
CA ASN A 96 21.70 14.61 -13.72
C ASN A 96 20.29 14.14 -13.32
N ASP A 97 19.29 14.99 -13.21
CA ASP A 97 17.91 14.67 -12.82
C ASP A 97 16.98 14.49 -14.02
N GLN A 98 17.49 14.70 -15.24
CA GLN A 98 16.75 14.53 -16.48
C GLN A 98 17.57 13.80 -17.53
N ILE A 99 16.91 12.94 -18.29
CA ILE A 99 17.47 12.25 -19.45
C ILE A 99 16.56 12.41 -20.66
N ILE A 100 17.17 12.60 -21.84
CA ILE A 100 16.52 12.68 -23.13
C ILE A 100 17.16 11.64 -24.05
N PHE A 101 16.35 10.84 -24.74
CA PHE A 101 16.85 9.83 -25.67
C PHE A 101 15.85 9.52 -26.79
N LYS A 102 16.29 8.74 -27.79
CA LYS A 102 15.44 8.23 -28.87
C LYS A 102 15.45 6.71 -28.90
N VAL A 103 14.32 6.12 -29.30
CA VAL A 103 14.11 4.68 -29.42
C VAL A 103 13.83 4.37 -30.91
N PRO A 104 14.28 3.24 -31.48
CA PRO A 104 13.96 2.90 -32.85
C PRO A 104 12.47 2.58 -33.03
N VAL A 105 11.87 3.07 -34.11
CA VAL A 105 10.46 2.80 -34.46
C VAL A 105 10.36 1.77 -35.58
N SER A 106 11.25 1.85 -36.56
CA SER A 106 11.29 0.88 -37.65
C SER A 106 12.71 0.70 -38.20
N PHE A 107 12.92 -0.41 -38.89
CA PHE A 107 14.15 -0.73 -39.59
C PHE A 107 13.82 -1.05 -41.03
N SER A 108 14.36 -0.28 -41.97
CA SER A 108 14.16 -0.49 -43.40
C SER A 108 15.43 -0.17 -44.17
N ALA A 109 15.80 -1.04 -45.12
CA ALA A 109 16.96 -0.87 -46.00
C ALA A 109 18.29 -0.52 -45.27
N GLY A 110 18.54 -1.13 -44.11
CA GLY A 110 19.78 -0.89 -43.34
C GLY A 110 19.81 0.42 -42.55
N THR A 111 18.73 1.21 -42.57
CA THR A 111 18.60 2.46 -41.82
C THR A 111 17.59 2.29 -40.69
N ILE A 112 17.96 2.74 -39.48
CA ILE A 112 17.09 2.79 -38.32
C ILE A 112 16.30 4.11 -38.36
N ALA A 113 14.98 4.02 -38.40
CA ALA A 113 14.11 5.17 -38.18
C ALA A 113 13.93 5.38 -36.67
N TRP A 114 14.33 6.54 -36.18
CA TRP A 114 14.27 6.89 -34.76
C TRP A 114 12.95 7.58 -34.40
N SER A 115 12.52 7.41 -33.15
CA SER A 115 11.38 8.11 -32.58
C SER A 115 11.68 9.60 -32.38
N ALA A 116 10.63 10.33 -31.99
CA ALA A 116 10.79 11.60 -31.31
C ALA A 116 11.64 11.46 -30.04
N ASN A 117 12.13 12.60 -29.54
CA ASN A 117 12.79 12.64 -28.25
C ASN A 117 11.81 12.23 -27.15
N ILE A 118 12.25 11.33 -26.30
CA ILE A 118 11.56 10.94 -25.08
C ILE A 118 12.36 11.52 -23.93
N GLN A 119 11.67 12.24 -23.05
CA GLN A 119 12.27 12.90 -21.89
C GLN A 119 11.69 12.29 -20.61
N TYR A 120 12.58 11.98 -19.67
CA TYR A 120 12.24 11.58 -18.31
C TYR A 120 12.79 12.58 -17.31
N PHE A 121 11.97 12.96 -16.35
CA PHE A 121 12.31 13.89 -15.27
C PHE A 121 11.32 13.76 -14.11
N LEU A 122 11.65 14.38 -12.98
CA LEU A 122 10.73 14.53 -11.86
C LEU A 122 9.90 15.80 -12.01
N GLY A 123 8.58 15.67 -11.85
CA GLY A 123 7.65 16.79 -11.87
C GLY A 123 6.31 16.41 -11.25
N GLY A 124 5.22 16.94 -11.81
CA GLY A 124 3.88 16.68 -11.30
C GLY A 124 3.61 17.36 -9.96
N ILE A 125 2.81 16.73 -9.11
CA ILE A 125 2.47 17.29 -7.80
C ILE A 125 3.72 17.34 -6.92
N ASN A 126 4.10 18.54 -6.47
CA ASN A 126 5.27 18.81 -5.63
C ASN A 126 6.63 18.37 -6.21
N GLY A 127 6.70 17.99 -7.49
CA GLY A 127 7.92 17.47 -8.10
C GLY A 127 8.25 16.02 -7.70
N GLU A 128 7.27 15.26 -7.18
CA GLU A 128 7.50 13.90 -6.66
C GLU A 128 7.03 12.79 -7.62
N GLU A 129 6.73 13.13 -8.87
CA GLU A 129 6.24 12.18 -9.86
C GLU A 129 7.25 11.99 -10.98
N LEU A 130 7.58 10.73 -11.27
CA LEU A 130 8.36 10.41 -12.47
C LEU A 130 7.46 10.56 -13.68
N MET A 131 7.79 11.51 -14.53
CA MET A 131 7.04 11.79 -15.75
C MET A 131 7.86 11.44 -16.98
N ARG A 132 7.14 10.96 -17.99
CA ARG A 132 7.62 10.72 -19.34
C ARG A 132 6.94 11.70 -20.27
N ILE A 133 7.72 12.40 -21.09
CA ILE A 133 7.21 13.30 -22.12
C ILE A 133 7.71 12.85 -23.48
N ASP A 134 6.79 12.78 -24.44
CA ASP A 134 7.12 12.70 -25.85
C ASP A 134 7.21 14.13 -26.41
N THR A 135 8.41 14.56 -26.79
CA THR A 135 8.65 15.94 -27.21
C THR A 135 7.99 16.29 -28.55
N ALA A 136 7.60 15.29 -29.37
CA ALA A 136 6.90 15.58 -30.63
C ALA A 136 5.41 15.85 -30.43
N THR A 137 4.78 15.17 -29.47
CA THR A 137 3.34 15.32 -29.21
C THR A 137 3.02 16.19 -28.01
N GLY A 138 4.02 16.48 -27.17
CA GLY A 138 3.85 17.16 -25.88
C GLY A 138 3.07 16.33 -24.86
N GLN A 139 2.78 15.06 -25.16
CA GLN A 139 2.01 14.19 -24.27
C GLN A 139 2.86 13.82 -23.07
N THR A 140 2.27 14.01 -21.89
CA THR A 140 2.89 13.72 -20.61
C THR A 140 2.21 12.51 -19.96
N GLN A 141 3.01 11.60 -19.42
CA GLN A 141 2.53 10.42 -18.71
C GLN A 141 3.22 10.30 -17.36
N VAL A 142 2.42 10.19 -16.31
CA VAL A 142 2.92 9.87 -14.96
C VAL A 142 3.16 8.36 -14.86
N LEU A 143 4.41 7.97 -14.61
CA LEU A 143 4.81 6.57 -14.53
C LEU A 143 4.81 6.06 -13.09
N ALA A 144 5.31 6.88 -12.16
CA ALA A 144 5.39 6.55 -10.74
C ALA A 144 5.26 7.81 -9.88
N GLN A 145 4.87 7.61 -8.64
CA GLN A 145 4.66 8.67 -7.64
C GLN A 145 5.58 8.47 -6.44
N HIS A 146 5.68 9.50 -5.61
CA HIS A 146 6.47 9.52 -4.38
C HIS A 146 7.97 9.33 -4.63
N ILE A 147 8.47 9.79 -5.77
CA ILE A 147 9.89 9.78 -6.12
C ILE A 147 10.48 11.15 -5.76
N ASN A 148 11.28 11.20 -4.71
CA ASN A 148 11.86 12.44 -4.20
C ASN A 148 13.16 12.80 -4.93
N THR A 149 13.97 11.80 -5.29
CA THR A 149 15.19 12.03 -6.07
C THR A 149 15.31 11.05 -7.22
N LEU A 150 15.87 11.55 -8.32
CA LEU A 150 16.19 10.82 -9.53
C LEU A 150 17.56 11.30 -9.96
N PHE A 151 18.44 10.36 -10.28
CA PHE A 151 19.70 10.69 -10.89
C PHE A 151 20.04 9.71 -12.01
N PHE A 152 20.69 10.25 -13.02
CA PHE A 152 21.25 9.52 -14.15
C PHE A 152 22.75 9.75 -14.19
N SER A 153 23.51 8.71 -14.45
CA SER A 153 24.94 8.80 -14.66
C SER A 153 25.31 7.91 -15.83
N GLN A 154 26.23 8.35 -16.67
CA GLN A 154 26.73 7.58 -17.81
C GLN A 154 28.21 7.25 -17.57
N PRO A 155 28.51 6.19 -16.79
CA PRO A 155 29.91 5.82 -16.51
C PRO A 155 30.66 5.34 -17.75
N SER A 156 29.94 4.86 -18.78
CA SER A 156 30.50 4.42 -20.05
C SER A 156 29.55 4.78 -21.18
N VAL A 157 30.06 4.85 -22.41
CA VAL A 157 29.29 5.22 -23.60
C VAL A 157 28.03 4.35 -23.76
N ASP A 158 28.10 3.06 -23.42
CA ASP A 158 26.99 2.13 -23.57
C ASP A 158 26.25 1.80 -22.25
N ILE A 159 26.65 2.35 -21.10
CA ILE A 159 26.05 2.00 -19.81
C ILE A 159 25.50 3.25 -19.15
N ILE A 160 24.21 3.20 -18.79
CA ILE A 160 23.54 4.23 -18.02
C ILE A 160 23.19 3.66 -16.66
N GLU A 161 23.67 4.33 -15.62
CA GLU A 161 23.24 4.13 -14.25
C GLU A 161 22.07 5.05 -13.94
N ILE A 162 21.07 4.47 -13.28
CA ILE A 162 19.86 5.15 -12.87
C ILE A 162 19.68 4.88 -11.40
N GLY A 163 19.54 5.93 -10.62
CA GLY A 163 19.15 5.81 -9.24
C GLY A 163 17.93 6.65 -8.94
N LEU A 164 17.09 6.12 -8.05
CA LEU A 164 15.89 6.78 -7.60
C LEU A 164 15.71 6.55 -6.11
N LEU A 165 15.20 7.58 -5.43
CA LEU A 165 14.81 7.53 -4.04
C LEU A 165 13.33 7.88 -3.95
N ALA A 166 12.53 6.92 -3.51
CA ALA A 166 11.13 7.12 -3.18
C ALA A 166 10.99 7.40 -1.69
N ALA A 167 10.14 8.35 -1.32
CA ALA A 167 9.90 8.72 0.07
C ALA A 167 8.42 9.00 0.30
N LYS A 168 7.88 8.54 1.43
CA LYS A 168 6.50 8.80 1.84
C LYS A 168 6.39 8.79 3.35
N GLN A 169 5.68 9.76 3.88
CA GLN A 169 5.38 9.81 5.31
C GLN A 169 4.15 8.96 5.63
N SER A 170 4.25 8.14 6.67
CA SER A 170 3.11 7.45 7.24
C SER A 170 2.18 8.47 7.92
N ARG A 171 0.92 8.08 8.15
CA ARG A 171 -0.06 8.94 8.86
C ARG A 171 0.36 9.27 10.29
N GLN A 172 1.32 8.52 10.85
CA GLN A 172 1.85 8.69 12.19
C GLN A 172 3.14 9.52 12.22
N GLY A 173 3.58 10.04 11.07
CA GLY A 173 4.77 10.89 10.94
C GLY A 173 6.07 10.14 10.68
N ASP A 174 6.04 8.82 10.54
CA ASP A 174 7.25 8.05 10.20
C ASP A 174 7.62 8.30 8.73
N ASN A 175 8.83 8.81 8.47
CA ASN A 175 9.33 8.99 7.10
C ASN A 175 9.92 7.68 6.59
N LEU A 176 9.27 7.06 5.60
CA LEU A 176 9.72 5.83 4.99
C LEU A 176 10.36 6.15 3.65
N GLN A 177 11.54 5.58 3.42
CA GLN A 177 12.32 5.81 2.22
C GLN A 177 12.77 4.49 1.60
N MET A 178 12.85 4.48 0.28
CA MET A 178 13.40 3.37 -0.48
C MET A 178 14.30 3.92 -1.58
N GLN A 179 15.51 3.37 -1.68
CA GLN A 179 16.39 3.65 -2.79
C GLN A 179 16.49 2.43 -3.70
N LEU A 180 16.50 2.65 -5.01
CA LEU A 180 16.83 1.64 -6.01
C LEU A 180 17.83 2.21 -7.00
N VAL A 181 18.87 1.44 -7.28
CA VAL A 181 19.89 1.77 -8.28
C VAL A 181 19.94 0.61 -9.27
N SER A 182 20.03 0.94 -10.55
CA SER A 182 20.08 -0.02 -11.65
C SER A 182 21.03 0.49 -12.73
N GLN A 183 21.67 -0.44 -13.44
CA GLN A 183 22.48 -0.12 -14.60
C GLN A 183 21.88 -0.78 -15.83
N VAL A 184 21.90 -0.06 -16.96
CA VAL A 184 21.30 -0.50 -18.22
C VAL A 184 22.33 -0.34 -19.32
N ALA A 185 22.55 -1.42 -20.07
CA ALA A 185 23.33 -1.38 -21.29
C ALA A 185 22.46 -0.97 -22.48
N LEU A 186 22.95 -0.02 -23.27
CA LEU A 186 22.34 0.43 -24.52
C LEU A 186 22.59 -0.61 -25.62
N ARG A 187 21.52 -1.03 -26.30
CA ARG A 187 21.60 -2.10 -27.30
C ARG A 187 21.88 -1.62 -28.72
N ASN A 188 21.40 -0.41 -29.06
CA ASN A 188 21.38 0.06 -30.44
C ASN A 188 22.55 1.01 -30.71
N ARG A 189 23.50 0.53 -31.51
CA ARG A 189 24.63 1.28 -32.05
C ARG A 189 24.42 1.59 -33.51
#